data_AF-A0A3M1MFF8-F1
#
_entry.id   AF-A0A3M1MFF8-F1
#
_cell.length_a   1.000
_cell.length_b   1.000
_cell.length_c   1.000
_cell.angle_alpha   90.00
_cell.angle_beta   90.00
_cell.angle_gamma   90.00
#
_symmetry.space_group_name_H-M   'P 1'
#
loop_
_entity.id
_entity.type
_entity.pdbx_description
1 polymer ?
#
loop_
_entity_poly.entity_id
_entity_poly.type
_entity_poly.pdbx_seq_one_letter_code
_entity_poly.pdbx_strand_id
1 'polypeptide(L)'
;MLILMAHPAAAHSPFKVLLDSLDARIALAEAMEAEGKRQADERIAELRQWIGWWTSVQELAKSKQADLEKNIAERRKNAGLMLGLLRKLISDPKASRNLPGFGWQTIETATALSGSLALEARKLGEAVSAGKDTWHIVVLGWITGGAIQGQIDELEKQITQIQAGVKSGKFTFHGAFGWQTIEASRNEAQAARDELARVRDQISRGDYPLEIPGIGRITRNQLEAKMAELDKTIADLKETAGKGEMTIHRPAVGWVTRNKLQAMIDEGETAYKAMDAAIGQGLFTVHIAGAGGGWWSREKLQAQIAALDKQVADITAAIRAGDYKAQVLGGWASLNELKKYIEDREKRLADPNLAQLQRNQLAEQIEAAHKAITEWRDITAFDLAMKGFEKSRYLGFVASIAKLAKPEYEHRKLKRAEQVYHLSSFEGELALKLKPLESQRAAYQEALSWFGAP
;
A
#
# COMPACT_ATOMS: atom_id res chain seq x y z
N MET A 1 -13.07 31.17 30.51
CA MET A 1 -13.07 29.70 30.61
C MET A 1 -14.52 29.27 30.60
N LEU A 2 -15.10 29.09 29.41
CA LEU A 2 -16.50 28.68 29.26
C LEU A 2 -16.61 27.19 29.59
N ILE A 3 -17.37 26.88 30.64
CA ILE A 3 -17.81 25.52 30.93
C ILE A 3 -18.86 25.19 29.88
N LEU A 4 -18.47 24.38 28.89
CA LEU A 4 -19.40 23.71 27.98
C LEU A 4 -20.30 22.82 28.83
N MET A 5 -21.49 23.32 29.16
CA MET A 5 -22.59 22.48 29.61
C MET A 5 -22.95 21.57 28.45
N ALA A 6 -22.47 20.32 28.50
CA ALA A 6 -22.98 19.25 27.68
C ALA A 6 -24.47 19.11 28.02
N HIS A 7 -25.31 19.72 27.20
CA HIS A 7 -26.72 19.38 27.17
C HIS A 7 -26.79 17.86 26.95
N PRO A 8 -27.60 17.10 27.71
CA PRO A 8 -27.85 15.72 27.37
C PRO A 8 -28.41 15.76 25.95
N ALA A 9 -27.63 15.26 24.99
CA ALA A 9 -28.09 15.10 23.62
C ALA A 9 -29.39 14.35 23.73
N ALA A 10 -30.50 14.95 23.27
CA ALA A 10 -31.82 14.36 23.35
C ALA A 10 -31.70 12.90 22.97
N ALA A 11 -31.92 12.00 23.92
CA ALA A 11 -31.76 10.57 23.70
C ALA A 11 -32.70 10.24 22.54
N HIS A 12 -32.14 10.07 21.34
CA HIS A 12 -32.93 9.67 20.19
C HIS A 12 -33.51 8.34 20.60
N SER A 13 -34.85 8.23 20.61
CA SER A 13 -35.53 7.00 20.99
C SER A 13 -34.82 5.84 20.28
N PRO A 14 -34.26 4.84 20.99
CA PRO A 14 -33.56 3.71 20.38
C PRO A 14 -34.39 3.06 19.27
N PHE A 15 -35.71 3.10 19.41
CA PHE A 15 -36.66 2.72 18.37
C PHE A 15 -36.60 3.62 17.14
N LYS A 16 -36.56 4.93 17.29
CA LYS A 16 -36.36 5.85 16.17
C LYS A 16 -35.06 5.56 15.42
N VAL A 17 -33.94 5.38 16.12
CA VAL A 17 -32.65 5.05 15.48
C VAL A 17 -32.72 3.73 14.73
N LEU A 18 -33.33 2.71 15.32
CA LEU A 18 -33.53 1.41 14.68
C LEU A 18 -34.41 1.51 13.43
N LEU A 19 -35.56 2.19 13.52
CA LEU A 19 -36.49 2.36 12.41
C LEU A 19 -35.85 3.18 11.29
N ASP A 20 -35.19 4.29 11.62
CA ASP A 20 -34.42 5.11 10.68
C ASP A 20 -33.32 4.29 10.01
N SER A 21 -32.67 3.36 10.73
CA SER A 21 -31.63 2.50 10.15
C SER A 21 -32.19 1.49 9.14
N LEU A 22 -33.40 0.98 9.38
CA LEU A 22 -34.09 0.09 8.44
C LEU A 22 -34.57 0.86 7.21
N ASP A 23 -35.10 2.07 7.41
CA ASP A 23 -35.45 2.98 6.31
C ASP A 23 -34.21 3.35 5.47
N ALA A 24 -33.07 3.62 6.11
CA ALA A 24 -31.80 3.88 5.44
C ALA A 24 -31.28 2.66 4.66
N ARG A 25 -31.44 1.43 5.20
CA ARG A 25 -31.10 0.19 4.49
C ARG A 25 -31.97 -0.01 3.24
N ILE A 26 -33.27 0.28 3.33
CA ILE A 26 -34.18 0.24 2.16
C ILE A 26 -33.71 1.23 1.11
N ALA A 27 -33.48 2.49 1.51
CA ALA A 27 -33.04 3.55 0.59
C ALA A 27 -31.69 3.22 -0.07
N LEU A 28 -30.74 2.65 0.69
CA LEU A 28 -29.44 2.21 0.17
C LEU A 28 -29.61 1.09 -0.86
N ALA A 29 -30.41 0.07 -0.57
CA ALA A 29 -30.64 -1.04 -1.48
C ALA A 29 -31.33 -0.58 -2.78
N GLU A 30 -32.29 0.34 -2.70
CA GLU A 30 -32.91 0.97 -3.87
C GLU A 30 -31.91 1.82 -4.68
N ALA A 31 -31.05 2.57 -4.00
CA ALA A 31 -29.99 3.33 -4.65
C ALA A 31 -28.97 2.42 -5.36
N MET A 32 -28.63 1.26 -4.77
CA MET A 32 -27.78 0.26 -5.42
C MET A 32 -28.45 -0.38 -6.65
N GLU A 33 -29.76 -0.67 -6.60
CA GLU A 33 -30.49 -1.10 -7.81
C GLU A 33 -30.44 -0.03 -8.91
N ALA A 34 -30.63 1.25 -8.56
CA ALA A 34 -30.54 2.35 -9.51
C ALA A 34 -29.13 2.51 -10.09
N GLU A 35 -28.10 2.37 -9.25
CA GLU A 35 -26.69 2.42 -9.66
C GLU A 35 -26.32 1.27 -10.60
N GLY A 36 -26.80 0.05 -10.33
CA GLY A 36 -26.60 -1.08 -11.22
C GLY A 36 -27.21 -0.87 -12.61
N LYS A 37 -28.38 -0.23 -12.69
CA LYS A 37 -28.99 0.18 -13.97
C LYS A 37 -28.16 1.26 -14.66
N ARG A 38 -27.72 2.28 -13.92
CA ARG A 38 -26.87 3.38 -14.43
C ARG A 38 -25.55 2.86 -15.02
N GLN A 39 -24.83 1.98 -14.32
CA GLN A 39 -23.58 1.38 -14.81
C GLN A 39 -23.80 0.50 -16.04
N ALA A 40 -24.93 -0.22 -16.11
CA ALA A 40 -25.29 -0.97 -17.31
C ALA A 40 -25.45 -0.05 -18.52
N ASP A 41 -26.14 1.08 -18.35
CA ASP A 41 -26.34 2.08 -19.39
C ASP A 41 -25.00 2.72 -19.82
N GLU A 42 -24.11 3.03 -18.86
CA GLU A 42 -22.76 3.53 -19.15
C GLU A 42 -21.93 2.52 -19.94
N ARG A 43 -21.94 1.24 -19.53
CA ARG A 43 -21.21 0.19 -20.24
C ARG A 43 -21.76 0.00 -21.65
N ILE A 44 -23.08 0.06 -21.85
CA ILE A 44 -23.69 0.02 -23.18
C ILE A 44 -23.23 1.23 -24.01
N ALA A 45 -23.17 2.43 -23.43
CA ALA A 45 -22.70 3.62 -24.12
C ALA A 45 -21.22 3.50 -24.53
N GLU A 46 -20.36 2.98 -23.66
CA GLU A 46 -18.95 2.72 -23.96
C GLU A 46 -18.80 1.69 -25.09
N LEU A 47 -19.51 0.57 -25.02
CA LEU A 47 -19.50 -0.46 -26.07
C LEU A 47 -19.94 0.13 -27.42
N ARG A 48 -20.92 1.04 -27.44
CA ARG A 48 -21.33 1.76 -28.66
C ARG A 48 -20.24 2.68 -29.20
N GLN A 49 -19.46 3.34 -28.35
CA GLN A 49 -18.31 4.13 -28.79
C GLN A 49 -17.23 3.23 -29.42
N TRP A 50 -16.94 2.08 -28.81
CA TRP A 50 -16.02 1.09 -29.37
C TRP A 50 -16.50 0.55 -30.72
N ILE A 51 -17.80 0.25 -30.85
CA ILE A 51 -18.40 -0.11 -32.15
C ILE A 51 -18.15 1.01 -33.16
N GLY A 52 -18.46 2.27 -32.83
CA GLY A 52 -18.23 3.40 -33.73
C GLY A 52 -16.76 3.57 -34.15
N TRP A 53 -15.82 3.32 -33.24
CA TRP A 53 -14.38 3.33 -33.56
C TRP A 53 -13.99 2.18 -34.49
N TRP A 54 -14.43 0.95 -34.21
CA TRP A 54 -14.19 -0.20 -35.11
C TRP A 54 -14.84 -0.02 -36.48
N THR A 55 -16.01 0.61 -36.56
CA THR A 55 -16.64 1.01 -37.82
C THR A 55 -15.76 2.00 -38.58
N SER A 56 -15.17 2.99 -37.91
CA SER A 56 -14.24 3.95 -38.53
C SER A 56 -12.97 3.25 -39.06
N VAL A 57 -12.45 2.28 -38.33
CA VAL A 57 -11.33 1.42 -38.77
C VAL A 57 -11.72 0.61 -40.00
N GLN A 58 -12.92 0.04 -40.02
CA GLN A 58 -13.45 -0.70 -41.16
C GLN A 58 -13.60 0.21 -42.40
N GLU A 59 -14.09 1.43 -42.22
CA GLU A 59 -14.20 2.43 -43.29
C GLU A 59 -12.83 2.82 -43.85
N LEU A 60 -11.83 3.02 -42.98
CA LEU A 60 -10.45 3.29 -43.41
C LEU A 60 -9.87 2.11 -44.21
N ALA A 61 -10.04 0.87 -43.73
CA ALA A 61 -9.61 -0.33 -44.43
C ALA A 61 -10.27 -0.41 -45.82
N LYS A 62 -11.58 -0.19 -45.91
CA LYS A 62 -12.32 -0.13 -47.18
C LYS A 62 -11.79 0.97 -48.11
N SER A 63 -11.50 2.16 -47.58
CA SER A 63 -10.93 3.26 -48.37
C SER A 63 -9.55 2.92 -48.92
N LYS A 64 -8.66 2.32 -48.10
CA LYS A 64 -7.32 1.92 -48.55
C LYS A 64 -7.33 0.71 -49.46
N GLN A 65 -8.30 -0.18 -49.30
CA GLN A 65 -8.57 -1.24 -50.25
C GLN A 65 -8.91 -0.66 -51.63
N ALA A 66 -9.80 0.33 -51.69
CA ALA A 66 -10.16 0.98 -52.94
C ALA A 66 -8.94 1.67 -53.61
N ASP A 67 -8.07 2.33 -52.82
CA ASP A 67 -6.82 2.91 -53.33
C ASP A 67 -5.88 1.84 -53.92
N LEU A 68 -5.73 0.71 -53.22
CA LEU A 68 -4.87 -0.41 -53.65
C LEU A 68 -5.42 -1.08 -54.92
N GLU A 69 -6.73 -1.34 -54.96
CA GLU A 69 -7.42 -1.89 -56.13
C GLU A 69 -7.26 -0.98 -57.34
N LYS A 70 -7.39 0.34 -57.15
CA LYS A 70 -7.14 1.35 -58.20
C LYS A 70 -5.69 1.30 -58.68
N ASN A 71 -4.72 1.26 -57.77
CA ASN A 71 -3.30 1.21 -58.13
C ASN A 71 -2.95 -0.07 -58.91
N ILE A 72 -3.45 -1.23 -58.47
CA ILE A 72 -3.26 -2.50 -59.18
C ILE A 72 -3.93 -2.44 -60.56
N ALA A 73 -5.13 -1.87 -60.67
CA ALA A 73 -5.81 -1.69 -61.95
C ALA A 73 -5.02 -0.80 -62.91
N GLU A 74 -4.45 0.32 -62.42
CA GLU A 74 -3.58 1.21 -63.21
C GLU A 74 -2.28 0.51 -63.63
N ARG A 75 -1.63 -0.23 -62.72
CA ARG A 75 -0.43 -1.05 -63.04
C ARG A 75 -0.75 -2.09 -64.12
N ARG A 76 -1.88 -2.79 -64.01
CA ARG A 76 -2.34 -3.77 -65.02
C ARG A 76 -2.59 -3.10 -66.37
N LYS A 77 -3.26 -1.93 -66.37
CA LYS A 77 -3.51 -1.16 -67.59
C LYS A 77 -2.19 -0.75 -68.26
N ASN A 78 -1.25 -0.20 -67.50
CA ASN A 78 0.05 0.23 -68.02
C ASN A 78 0.89 -0.94 -68.54
N ALA A 79 0.89 -2.08 -67.84
CA ALA A 79 1.55 -3.30 -68.31
C ALA A 79 0.91 -3.84 -69.61
N GLY A 80 -0.41 -3.77 -69.73
CA GLY A 80 -1.13 -4.13 -70.96
C GLY A 80 -0.78 -3.21 -72.14
N LEU A 81 -0.71 -1.89 -71.90
CA LEU A 81 -0.27 -0.92 -72.92
C LEU A 81 1.18 -1.14 -73.33
N MET A 82 2.07 -1.40 -72.36
CA MET A 82 3.47 -1.72 -72.58
C MET A 82 3.62 -2.97 -73.46
N LEU A 83 2.94 -4.06 -73.12
CA LEU A 83 2.96 -5.31 -73.89
C LEU A 83 2.38 -5.13 -75.29
N GLY A 84 1.27 -4.40 -75.42
CA GLY A 84 0.67 -4.07 -76.72
C GLY A 84 1.59 -3.24 -77.61
N LEU A 85 2.32 -2.28 -77.03
CA LEU A 85 3.32 -1.50 -77.74
C LEU A 85 4.52 -2.35 -78.15
N LEU A 86 5.06 -3.21 -77.26
CA LEU A 86 6.17 -4.11 -77.59
C LEU A 86 5.81 -5.04 -78.75
N ARG A 87 4.63 -5.67 -78.70
CA ARG A 87 4.16 -6.56 -79.78
C ARG A 87 4.00 -5.87 -81.14
N LYS A 88 3.82 -4.54 -81.16
CA LYS A 88 3.81 -3.76 -82.41
C LYS A 88 5.21 -3.41 -82.90
N LEU A 89 6.17 -3.23 -81.97
CA LEU A 89 7.52 -2.76 -82.28
C LEU A 89 8.49 -3.89 -82.61
N ILE A 90 8.27 -5.08 -82.07
CA ILE A 90 9.15 -6.25 -82.26
C ILE A 90 8.29 -7.49 -82.51
N SER A 91 8.67 -8.31 -83.50
CA SER A 91 7.98 -9.55 -83.86
C SER A 91 8.62 -10.79 -83.21
N ASP A 92 9.92 -10.72 -82.89
CA ASP A 92 10.64 -11.75 -82.13
C ASP A 92 10.39 -11.57 -80.61
N PRO A 93 9.82 -12.57 -79.92
CA PRO A 93 9.52 -12.50 -78.49
C PRO A 93 10.72 -12.26 -77.57
N LYS A 94 11.93 -12.62 -78.03
CA LYS A 94 13.17 -12.53 -77.25
C LYS A 94 13.98 -11.26 -77.53
N ALA A 95 13.63 -10.52 -78.58
CA ALA A 95 14.23 -9.23 -78.82
C ALA A 95 13.87 -8.26 -77.69
N SER A 96 14.86 -7.53 -77.19
CA SER A 96 14.63 -6.50 -76.18
C SER A 96 14.45 -5.14 -76.84
N ARG A 97 13.56 -4.33 -76.28
CA ARG A 97 13.35 -2.94 -76.68
C ARG A 97 13.25 -2.05 -75.46
N ASN A 98 13.97 -0.93 -75.50
CA ASN A 98 13.85 0.07 -74.46
C ASN A 98 12.51 0.81 -74.59
N LEU A 99 11.74 0.83 -73.51
CA LEU A 99 10.50 1.60 -73.40
C LEU A 99 10.64 2.73 -72.37
N PRO A 100 10.20 3.96 -72.72
CA PRO A 100 10.19 5.09 -71.78
C PRO A 100 9.46 4.73 -70.47
N GLY A 101 10.12 4.97 -69.34
CA GLY A 101 9.61 4.64 -68.01
C GLY A 101 9.76 3.17 -67.57
N PHE A 102 10.21 2.25 -68.44
CA PHE A 102 10.30 0.81 -68.15
C PHE A 102 11.63 0.15 -68.54
N GLY A 103 12.51 0.83 -69.28
CA GLY A 103 13.83 0.30 -69.65
C GLY A 103 13.77 -0.76 -70.76
N TRP A 104 14.84 -1.53 -70.93
CA TRP A 104 14.92 -2.63 -71.91
C TRP A 104 14.03 -3.80 -71.48
N GLN A 105 13.02 -4.11 -72.28
CA GLN A 105 12.03 -5.15 -72.01
C GLN A 105 11.85 -6.05 -73.25
N THR A 106 11.52 -7.32 -73.03
CA THR A 106 11.13 -8.28 -74.07
C THR A 106 9.62 -8.51 -74.04
N ILE A 107 9.04 -9.10 -75.10
CA ILE A 107 7.62 -9.50 -75.07
C ILE A 107 7.36 -10.53 -73.97
N GLU A 108 8.30 -11.44 -73.73
CA GLU A 108 8.20 -12.48 -72.69
C GLU A 108 8.15 -11.87 -71.28
N THR A 109 9.08 -10.97 -70.95
CA THR A 109 9.14 -10.30 -69.64
C THR A 109 7.92 -9.41 -69.41
N ALA A 110 7.47 -8.69 -70.44
CA ALA A 110 6.23 -7.90 -70.41
C ALA A 110 4.97 -8.76 -70.21
N THR A 111 4.91 -9.92 -70.86
CA THR A 111 3.79 -10.88 -70.73
C THR A 111 3.77 -11.48 -69.32
N ALA A 112 4.93 -11.85 -68.78
CA ALA A 112 5.05 -12.36 -67.41
C ALA A 112 4.62 -11.31 -66.38
N LEU A 113 5.03 -10.05 -66.55
CA LEU A 113 4.60 -8.95 -65.68
C LEU A 113 3.08 -8.75 -65.71
N SER A 114 2.47 -8.72 -66.91
CA SER A 114 1.01 -8.59 -67.05
C SER A 114 0.26 -9.76 -66.41
N GLY A 115 0.77 -10.98 -66.53
CA GLY A 115 0.19 -12.17 -65.89
C GLY A 115 0.32 -12.14 -64.36
N SER A 116 1.48 -11.73 -63.85
CA SER A 116 1.73 -11.57 -62.40
C SER A 116 0.77 -10.56 -61.76
N LEU A 117 0.56 -9.40 -62.39
CA LEU A 117 -0.36 -8.38 -61.89
C LEU A 117 -1.84 -8.83 -61.94
N ALA A 118 -2.22 -9.66 -62.92
CA ALA A 118 -3.57 -10.21 -62.98
C ALA A 118 -3.83 -11.24 -61.87
N LEU A 119 -2.81 -12.05 -61.55
CA LEU A 119 -2.84 -12.98 -60.42
C LEU A 119 -2.87 -12.25 -59.08
N GLU A 120 -2.09 -11.18 -58.91
CA GLU A 120 -2.08 -10.31 -57.73
C GLU A 120 -3.47 -9.71 -57.47
N ALA A 121 -4.11 -9.14 -58.50
CA ALA A 121 -5.46 -8.60 -58.40
C ALA A 121 -6.51 -9.65 -58.00
N ARG A 122 -6.43 -10.87 -58.57
CA ARG A 122 -7.34 -11.96 -58.23
C ARG A 122 -7.16 -12.41 -56.78
N LYS A 123 -5.91 -12.62 -56.35
CA LYS A 123 -5.60 -13.01 -54.96
C LYS A 123 -6.07 -11.96 -53.96
N LEU A 124 -5.94 -10.67 -54.28
CA LEU A 124 -6.47 -9.59 -53.46
C LEU A 124 -8.00 -9.69 -53.33
N GLY A 125 -8.72 -9.82 -54.46
CA GLY A 125 -10.20 -9.93 -54.44
C GLY A 125 -10.73 -11.15 -53.69
N GLU A 126 -10.05 -12.30 -53.81
CA GLU A 126 -10.37 -13.51 -53.05
C GLU A 126 -10.11 -13.32 -51.54
N ALA A 127 -9.00 -12.66 -51.16
CA ALA A 127 -8.68 -12.37 -49.77
C ALA A 127 -9.72 -11.42 -49.14
N VAL A 128 -10.08 -10.34 -49.83
CA VAL A 128 -11.11 -9.37 -49.39
C VAL A 128 -12.46 -10.05 -49.19
N SER A 129 -12.92 -10.81 -50.19
CA SER A 129 -14.26 -11.43 -50.13
C SER A 129 -14.38 -12.46 -49.00
N ALA A 130 -13.25 -13.08 -48.63
CA ALA A 130 -13.17 -13.99 -47.50
C ALA A 130 -12.85 -13.30 -46.16
N GLY A 131 -12.67 -11.97 -46.13
CA GLY A 131 -12.25 -11.21 -44.95
C GLY A 131 -10.84 -11.56 -44.45
N LYS A 132 -9.98 -12.07 -45.33
CA LYS A 132 -8.59 -12.51 -45.07
C LYS A 132 -7.54 -11.48 -45.52
N ASP A 133 -7.97 -10.37 -46.10
CA ASP A 133 -7.13 -9.21 -46.38
C ASP A 133 -6.53 -8.70 -45.07
N THR A 134 -5.19 -8.60 -45.03
CA THR A 134 -4.46 -8.23 -43.82
C THR A 134 -3.96 -6.79 -43.91
N TRP A 135 -4.30 -5.99 -42.91
CA TRP A 135 -3.93 -4.59 -42.80
C TRP A 135 -2.95 -4.41 -41.64
N HIS A 136 -1.89 -3.64 -41.86
CA HIS A 136 -1.06 -3.16 -40.77
C HIS A 136 -1.53 -1.75 -40.38
N ILE A 137 -2.28 -1.65 -39.29
CA ILE A 137 -2.75 -0.38 -38.74
C ILE A 137 -1.84 -0.04 -37.57
N VAL A 138 -1.23 1.14 -37.56
CA VAL A 138 -0.17 1.54 -36.60
C VAL A 138 -0.55 1.24 -35.14
N VAL A 139 -1.82 1.48 -34.78
CA VAL A 139 -2.32 1.29 -33.42
C VAL A 139 -2.79 -0.14 -33.11
N LEU A 140 -2.95 -1.01 -34.12
CA LEU A 140 -3.50 -2.38 -33.96
C LEU A 140 -2.54 -3.49 -34.43
N GLY A 141 -1.47 -3.15 -35.13
CA GLY A 141 -0.62 -4.13 -35.82
C GLY A 141 -1.35 -4.79 -37.00
N TRP A 142 -1.06 -6.06 -37.23
CA TRP A 142 -1.66 -6.84 -38.32
C TRP A 142 -3.05 -7.36 -37.93
N ILE A 143 -4.07 -6.99 -38.71
CA ILE A 143 -5.46 -7.40 -38.49
C ILE A 143 -6.15 -7.72 -39.82
N THR A 144 -7.10 -8.67 -39.82
CA THR A 144 -7.88 -9.00 -41.01
C THR A 144 -9.21 -8.26 -41.06
N GLY A 145 -9.76 -8.06 -42.27
CA GLY A 145 -11.10 -7.47 -42.45
C GLY A 145 -12.20 -8.22 -41.69
N GLY A 146 -12.16 -9.56 -41.70
CA GLY A 146 -13.09 -10.40 -40.94
C GLY A 146 -12.93 -10.28 -39.42
N ALA A 147 -11.71 -10.07 -38.92
CA ALA A 147 -11.49 -9.84 -37.50
C ALA A 147 -12.09 -8.50 -37.03
N ILE A 148 -12.05 -7.45 -37.85
CA ILE A 148 -12.70 -6.15 -37.55
C ILE A 148 -14.22 -6.32 -37.40
N GLN A 149 -14.87 -7.01 -38.35
CA GLN A 149 -16.31 -7.27 -38.25
C GLN A 149 -16.66 -8.13 -37.03
N GLY A 150 -15.86 -9.17 -36.76
CA GLY A 150 -16.06 -10.02 -35.59
C GLY A 150 -15.98 -9.27 -34.26
N GLN A 151 -15.15 -8.22 -34.17
CA GLN A 151 -15.12 -7.35 -32.99
C GLN A 151 -16.42 -6.54 -32.85
N ILE A 152 -16.96 -5.99 -33.93
CA ILE A 152 -18.24 -5.26 -33.91
C ILE A 152 -19.38 -6.18 -33.44
N ASP A 153 -19.51 -7.36 -34.05
CA ASP A 153 -20.57 -8.31 -33.74
C ASP A 153 -20.52 -8.78 -32.27
N GLU A 154 -19.31 -9.01 -31.75
CA GLU A 154 -19.14 -9.42 -30.35
C GLU A 154 -19.51 -8.30 -29.37
N LEU A 155 -19.20 -7.04 -29.70
CA LEU A 155 -19.63 -5.89 -28.88
C LEU A 155 -21.16 -5.72 -28.90
N GLU A 156 -21.82 -5.90 -30.04
CA GLU A 156 -23.30 -5.86 -30.15
C GLU A 156 -23.97 -6.98 -29.34
N LYS A 157 -23.39 -8.17 -29.37
CA LYS A 157 -23.82 -9.30 -28.54
C LYS A 157 -23.68 -9.00 -27.06
N GLN A 158 -22.57 -8.39 -26.63
CA GLN A 158 -22.39 -7.96 -25.24
C GLN A 158 -23.46 -6.95 -24.81
N ILE A 159 -23.80 -5.96 -25.64
CA ILE A 159 -24.90 -5.01 -25.36
C ILE A 159 -26.21 -5.76 -25.12
N THR A 160 -26.55 -6.72 -25.98
CA THR A 160 -27.79 -7.51 -25.87
C THR A 160 -27.81 -8.32 -24.57
N GLN A 161 -26.69 -8.93 -24.19
CA GLN A 161 -26.56 -9.68 -22.94
C GLN A 161 -26.73 -8.77 -21.71
N ILE A 162 -26.15 -7.58 -21.73
CA ILE A 162 -26.29 -6.59 -20.65
C ILE A 162 -27.76 -6.19 -20.49
N GLN A 163 -28.45 -5.84 -21.57
CA GLN A 163 -29.86 -5.45 -21.54
C GLN A 163 -30.77 -6.55 -20.97
N ALA A 164 -30.54 -7.82 -21.38
CA ALA A 164 -31.26 -8.96 -20.82
C ALA A 164 -30.94 -9.18 -19.32
N GLY A 165 -29.68 -8.99 -18.93
CA GLY A 165 -29.23 -9.01 -17.54
C GLY A 165 -29.94 -7.96 -16.68
N VAL A 166 -30.06 -6.72 -17.16
CA VAL A 166 -30.75 -5.64 -16.43
C VAL A 166 -32.22 -5.96 -16.23
N LYS A 167 -32.91 -6.40 -17.31
CA LYS A 167 -34.34 -6.75 -17.25
C LYS A 167 -34.63 -7.89 -16.27
N SER A 168 -33.77 -8.91 -16.27
CA SER A 168 -33.90 -10.07 -15.36
C SER A 168 -33.37 -9.81 -13.95
N GLY A 169 -32.66 -8.70 -13.72
CA GLY A 169 -31.97 -8.41 -12.46
C GLY A 169 -30.61 -9.13 -12.31
N LYS A 170 -30.20 -9.95 -13.27
CA LYS A 170 -28.95 -10.73 -13.24
C LYS A 170 -27.71 -9.96 -13.70
N PHE A 171 -27.86 -8.71 -14.11
CA PHE A 171 -26.71 -7.87 -14.42
C PHE A 171 -25.86 -7.65 -13.16
N THR A 172 -24.57 -7.96 -13.28
CA THR A 172 -23.60 -7.79 -12.20
C THR A 172 -22.87 -6.46 -12.36
N PHE A 173 -22.78 -5.69 -11.29
CA PHE A 173 -22.12 -4.39 -11.25
C PHE A 173 -21.25 -4.27 -10.01
N HIS A 174 -20.30 -3.33 -10.02
CA HIS A 174 -19.44 -3.09 -8.88
C HIS A 174 -19.97 -1.88 -8.10
N GLY A 175 -20.54 -2.14 -6.92
CA GLY A 175 -21.04 -1.12 -6.02
C GLY A 175 -20.07 -0.77 -4.90
N ALA A 176 -20.54 -0.01 -3.92
CA ALA A 176 -19.77 0.37 -2.73
C ALA A 176 -19.32 -0.83 -1.89
N PHE A 177 -19.98 -2.00 -2.04
CA PHE A 177 -19.69 -3.21 -1.27
C PHE A 177 -19.22 -4.37 -2.16
N GLY A 178 -18.61 -4.08 -3.30
CA GLY A 178 -18.07 -5.07 -4.23
C GLY A 178 -19.03 -5.47 -5.34
N TRP A 179 -18.86 -6.67 -5.89
CA TRP A 179 -19.68 -7.19 -6.99
C TRP A 179 -21.06 -7.64 -6.49
N GLN A 180 -22.11 -7.12 -7.12
CA GLN A 180 -23.51 -7.37 -6.75
C GLN A 180 -24.36 -7.55 -8.00
N THR A 181 -25.54 -8.14 -7.84
CA THR A 181 -26.57 -8.16 -8.89
C THR A 181 -27.72 -7.23 -8.54
N ILE A 182 -28.39 -6.68 -9.55
CA ILE A 182 -29.59 -5.85 -9.36
C ILE A 182 -30.68 -6.59 -8.55
N GLU A 183 -30.83 -7.90 -8.80
CA GLU A 183 -31.77 -8.76 -8.08
C GLU A 183 -31.45 -8.86 -6.58
N ALA A 184 -30.17 -8.95 -6.21
CA ALA A 184 -29.77 -9.02 -4.81
C ALA A 184 -30.19 -7.76 -4.04
N SER A 185 -29.93 -6.57 -4.61
CA SER A 185 -30.34 -5.30 -4.00
C SER A 185 -31.86 -5.18 -3.88
N ARG A 186 -32.61 -5.64 -4.89
CA ARG A 186 -34.09 -5.66 -4.83
C ARG A 186 -34.62 -6.55 -3.71
N ASN A 187 -34.05 -7.75 -3.58
CA ASN A 187 -34.45 -8.70 -2.54
C ASN A 187 -34.11 -8.18 -1.14
N GLU A 188 -32.96 -7.52 -0.99
CA GLU A 188 -32.57 -6.88 0.27
C GLU A 188 -33.53 -5.75 0.68
N ALA A 189 -33.92 -4.88 -0.27
CA ALA A 189 -34.91 -3.83 0.00
C ALA A 189 -36.24 -4.43 0.47
N GLN A 190 -36.69 -5.52 -0.14
CA GLN A 190 -37.94 -6.19 0.27
C GLN A 190 -37.81 -6.82 1.66
N ALA A 191 -36.72 -7.54 1.93
CA ALA A 191 -36.47 -8.13 3.25
C ALA A 191 -36.41 -7.07 4.36
N ALA A 192 -35.81 -5.90 4.09
CA ALA A 192 -35.76 -4.79 5.03
C ALA A 192 -37.14 -4.17 5.29
N ARG A 193 -38.03 -4.09 4.30
CA ARG A 193 -39.44 -3.66 4.49
C ARG A 193 -40.22 -4.62 5.37
N ASP A 194 -40.05 -5.92 5.15
CA ASP A 194 -40.71 -6.95 5.96
C ASP A 194 -40.19 -6.91 7.41
N GLU A 195 -38.88 -6.71 7.59
CA GLU A 195 -38.27 -6.51 8.91
C GLU A 195 -38.80 -5.25 9.62
N LEU A 196 -38.88 -4.11 8.92
CA LEU A 196 -39.43 -2.86 9.45
C LEU A 196 -40.86 -3.04 9.99
N ALA A 197 -41.72 -3.72 9.22
CA ALA A 197 -43.09 -4.01 9.63
C ALA A 197 -43.12 -4.87 10.91
N ARG A 198 -42.31 -5.94 10.97
CA ARG A 198 -42.20 -6.83 12.13
C ARG A 198 -41.69 -6.12 13.38
N VAL A 199 -40.69 -5.24 13.25
CA VAL A 199 -40.10 -4.49 14.37
C VAL A 199 -41.11 -3.52 14.97
N ARG A 200 -41.84 -2.76 14.14
CA ARG A 200 -42.89 -1.84 14.61
C ARG A 200 -43.94 -2.55 15.45
N ASP A 201 -44.36 -3.74 15.02
CA ASP A 201 -45.30 -4.58 15.75
C ASP A 201 -44.76 -5.00 17.13
N GLN A 202 -43.51 -5.48 17.22
CA GLN A 202 -42.88 -5.87 18.50
C GLN A 202 -42.70 -4.70 19.48
N ILE A 203 -42.35 -3.51 18.98
CA ILE A 203 -42.22 -2.30 19.80
C ILE A 203 -43.56 -1.96 20.44
N SER A 204 -44.64 -1.99 19.65
CA SER A 204 -45.99 -1.65 20.13
C SER A 204 -46.48 -2.54 21.28
N ARG A 205 -46.06 -3.81 21.32
CA ARG A 205 -46.39 -4.77 22.39
C ARG A 205 -45.47 -4.68 23.62
N GLY A 206 -44.37 -3.94 23.57
CA GLY A 206 -43.36 -3.91 24.63
C GLY A 206 -42.44 -5.14 24.68
N ASP A 207 -42.48 -5.98 23.64
CA ASP A 207 -41.72 -7.23 23.55
C ASP A 207 -40.39 -7.07 22.82
N TYR A 208 -40.15 -5.92 22.17
CA TYR A 208 -38.89 -5.68 21.50
C TYR A 208 -37.77 -5.51 22.54
N PRO A 209 -36.74 -6.37 22.52
CA PRO A 209 -35.63 -6.25 23.45
C PRO A 209 -34.69 -5.11 23.04
N LEU A 210 -34.34 -4.25 23.99
CA LEU A 210 -33.28 -3.26 23.81
C LEU A 210 -32.01 -3.72 24.50
N GLU A 211 -30.87 -3.42 23.89
CA GLU A 211 -29.59 -3.50 24.58
C GLU A 211 -29.40 -2.19 25.35
N ILE A 212 -29.54 -2.23 26.67
CA ILE A 212 -29.37 -1.03 27.49
C ILE A 212 -27.98 -1.04 28.12
N PRO A 213 -27.15 -0.01 27.88
CA PRO A 213 -25.82 0.09 28.46
C PRO A 213 -25.86 -0.11 29.98
N GLY A 214 -25.03 -1.03 30.49
CA GLY A 214 -24.94 -1.33 31.92
C GLY A 214 -26.01 -2.29 32.47
N ILE A 215 -27.00 -2.69 31.67
CA ILE A 215 -28.06 -3.63 32.07
C ILE A 215 -28.07 -4.88 31.17
N GLY A 216 -27.80 -4.70 29.88
CA GLY A 216 -27.81 -5.75 28.87
C GLY A 216 -29.13 -5.87 28.13
N ARG A 217 -29.26 -6.92 27.32
CA ARG A 217 -30.48 -7.22 26.55
C ARG A 217 -31.68 -7.45 27.46
N ILE A 218 -32.66 -6.56 27.38
CA ILE A 218 -33.85 -6.62 28.22
C ILE A 218 -35.07 -6.07 27.48
N THR A 219 -36.23 -6.65 27.71
CA THR A 219 -37.50 -6.03 27.30
C THR A 219 -38.00 -5.07 28.37
N ARG A 220 -38.88 -4.15 28.02
CA ARG A 220 -39.54 -3.27 29.00
C ARG A 220 -40.13 -4.09 30.15
N ASN A 221 -40.87 -5.16 29.80
CA ASN A 221 -41.53 -6.03 30.75
C ASN A 221 -40.55 -6.72 31.73
N GLN A 222 -39.36 -7.11 31.27
CA GLN A 222 -38.33 -7.73 32.12
C GLN A 222 -37.64 -6.72 33.06
N LEU A 223 -37.42 -5.49 32.59
CA LEU A 223 -36.76 -4.44 33.37
C LEU A 223 -37.62 -4.00 34.55
N GLU A 224 -38.92 -3.85 34.33
CA GLU A 224 -39.90 -3.55 35.38
C GLU A 224 -39.87 -4.62 36.50
N ALA A 225 -39.72 -5.90 36.15
CA ALA A 225 -39.62 -6.99 37.13
C ALA A 225 -38.32 -6.96 37.97
N LYS A 226 -37.16 -6.72 37.35
CA LYS A 226 -35.86 -6.68 38.06
C LYS A 226 -35.75 -5.54 39.08
N MET A 227 -36.36 -4.39 38.77
CA MET A 227 -36.36 -3.24 39.66
C MET A 227 -37.08 -3.56 40.99
N ALA A 228 -38.15 -4.34 40.94
CA ALA A 228 -38.87 -4.77 42.14
C ALA A 228 -38.02 -5.66 43.08
N GLU A 229 -37.11 -6.48 42.53
CA GLU A 229 -36.22 -7.35 43.33
C GLU A 229 -35.10 -6.58 44.02
N LEU A 230 -34.50 -5.60 43.33
CA LEU A 230 -33.39 -4.81 43.85
C LEU A 230 -33.79 -3.94 45.06
N ASP A 231 -35.01 -3.41 45.03
CA ASP A 231 -35.58 -2.62 46.13
C ASP A 231 -35.62 -3.41 47.44
N LYS A 232 -35.77 -4.73 47.35
CA LYS A 232 -35.73 -5.63 48.52
C LYS A 232 -34.32 -5.78 49.10
N THR A 233 -33.30 -6.02 48.26
CA THR A 233 -31.91 -6.27 48.71
C THR A 233 -31.25 -5.08 49.42
N ILE A 234 -31.56 -3.85 48.99
CA ILE A 234 -31.03 -2.62 49.62
C ILE A 234 -31.47 -2.52 51.09
N ALA A 235 -32.70 -2.94 51.39
CA ALA A 235 -33.26 -2.89 52.74
C ALA A 235 -32.45 -3.78 53.71
N ASP A 236 -32.08 -5.00 53.31
CA ASP A 236 -31.42 -5.99 54.17
C ASP A 236 -29.96 -5.60 54.54
N LEU A 237 -29.20 -5.00 53.61
CA LEU A 237 -27.78 -4.65 53.84
C LEU A 237 -27.59 -3.54 54.89
N LYS A 238 -28.51 -2.56 54.92
CA LYS A 238 -28.49 -1.46 55.89
C LYS A 238 -28.61 -1.99 57.32
N GLU A 239 -29.35 -3.08 57.52
CA GLU A 239 -29.54 -3.70 58.82
C GLU A 239 -28.24 -4.34 59.40
N THR A 240 -27.40 -4.96 58.55
CA THR A 240 -26.21 -5.74 59.01
C THR A 240 -25.05 -4.85 59.47
N ALA A 241 -24.79 -3.75 58.77
CA ALA A 241 -23.63 -2.91 59.07
C ALA A 241 -23.78 -2.13 60.38
N GLY A 242 -25.03 -1.84 60.79
CA GLY A 242 -25.34 -1.25 62.10
C GLY A 242 -24.83 -2.07 63.29
N LYS A 243 -24.49 -3.35 63.09
CA LYS A 243 -23.99 -4.27 64.14
C LYS A 243 -22.46 -4.37 64.23
N GLY A 244 -21.68 -3.73 63.34
CA GLY A 244 -20.20 -3.75 63.37
C GLY A 244 -19.54 -5.05 62.87
N GLU A 245 -20.33 -5.99 62.37
CA GLU A 245 -19.90 -7.32 61.91
C GLU A 245 -19.52 -7.36 60.42
N MET A 246 -19.35 -6.19 59.81
CA MET A 246 -18.96 -6.10 58.41
C MET A 246 -17.46 -6.38 58.23
N THR A 247 -17.15 -7.51 57.60
CA THR A 247 -15.79 -7.93 57.27
C THR A 247 -15.25 -7.24 56.00
N ILE A 248 -13.95 -6.87 55.99
CA ILE A 248 -13.26 -6.32 54.79
C ILE A 248 -11.90 -6.99 54.56
N HIS A 249 -11.41 -6.95 53.33
CA HIS A 249 -10.09 -7.50 52.96
C HIS A 249 -9.11 -6.37 52.63
N ARG A 250 -7.84 -6.51 53.05
CA ARG A 250 -6.75 -5.59 52.68
C ARG A 250 -5.51 -6.38 52.23
N PRO A 251 -5.02 -6.21 50.99
CA PRO A 251 -3.95 -7.06 50.44
C PRO A 251 -2.65 -7.14 51.26
N ALA A 252 -2.24 -6.06 51.93
CA ALA A 252 -1.04 -6.05 52.76
C ALA A 252 -1.22 -6.70 54.15
N VAL A 253 -2.48 -7.00 54.54
CA VAL A 253 -2.89 -7.33 55.92
C VAL A 253 -3.85 -8.55 56.03
N GLY A 254 -4.57 -8.91 54.96
CA GLY A 254 -5.52 -10.02 54.88
C GLY A 254 -6.99 -9.65 55.16
N TRP A 255 -7.85 -10.66 55.33
CA TRP A 255 -9.24 -10.50 55.80
C TRP A 255 -9.24 -10.11 57.27
N VAL A 256 -9.80 -8.94 57.54
CA VAL A 256 -9.75 -8.31 58.85
C VAL A 256 -11.08 -7.60 59.07
N THR A 257 -11.67 -7.82 60.24
CA THR A 257 -12.63 -6.85 60.75
C THR A 257 -11.85 -5.61 61.19
N ARG A 258 -12.57 -4.51 61.44
CA ARG A 258 -11.94 -3.23 61.85
C ARG A 258 -10.99 -3.41 63.02
N ASN A 259 -11.31 -4.38 63.86
CA ASN A 259 -10.60 -4.66 65.09
C ASN A 259 -9.20 -5.30 64.89
N LYS A 260 -8.84 -5.90 63.74
CA LYS A 260 -7.59 -6.69 63.57
C LYS A 260 -6.41 -5.96 62.88
N LEU A 261 -6.68 -4.97 62.03
CA LEU A 261 -5.69 -4.26 61.20
C LEU A 261 -4.75 -3.33 61.99
N GLN A 262 -5.23 -2.78 63.09
CA GLN A 262 -4.48 -1.81 63.89
C GLN A 262 -3.12 -2.34 64.40
N ALA A 263 -2.91 -3.65 64.44
CA ALA A 263 -1.75 -4.28 65.07
C ALA A 263 -0.48 -4.42 64.18
N MET A 264 -0.52 -4.26 62.85
CA MET A 264 0.61 -4.62 61.94
C MET A 264 1.54 -3.49 61.49
N ILE A 265 1.18 -2.22 61.76
CA ILE A 265 1.88 -1.03 61.27
C ILE A 265 3.27 -0.85 61.90
N ASP A 266 3.41 -1.31 63.13
CA ASP A 266 4.48 -0.86 64.01
C ASP A 266 5.87 -1.49 63.67
N GLU A 267 5.98 -2.44 62.74
CA GLU A 267 7.21 -3.25 62.51
C GLU A 267 8.13 -2.84 61.31
N GLY A 268 7.70 -2.07 60.30
CA GLY A 268 8.39 -1.95 58.98
C GLY A 268 9.44 -0.83 58.77
N GLU A 269 9.68 0.06 59.72
CA GLU A 269 10.42 1.34 59.49
C GLU A 269 11.96 1.22 59.35
N THR A 270 12.55 0.11 59.79
CA THR A 270 14.01 -0.02 59.99
C THR A 270 14.84 -0.25 58.71
N ALA A 271 14.30 -0.85 57.64
CA ALA A 271 15.08 -1.38 56.49
C ALA A 271 15.38 -0.39 55.33
N TYR A 272 14.76 0.80 55.29
CA TYR A 272 14.79 1.72 54.13
C TYR A 272 16.11 2.52 53.95
N LYS A 273 16.87 2.78 55.03
CA LYS A 273 17.97 3.76 55.02
C LYS A 273 19.26 3.35 54.28
N ALA A 274 19.45 2.09 53.89
CA ALA A 274 20.75 1.57 53.42
C ALA A 274 21.04 1.70 51.89
N MET A 275 20.04 1.88 51.03
CA MET A 275 20.19 1.80 49.56
C MET A 275 20.56 3.12 48.85
N ASP A 276 20.33 4.28 49.46
CA ASP A 276 20.48 5.62 48.82
C ASP A 276 21.93 5.93 48.38
N ALA A 277 22.93 5.37 49.07
CA ALA A 277 24.32 5.77 48.94
C ALA A 277 25.02 5.31 47.63
N ALA A 278 24.55 4.25 46.96
CA ALA A 278 25.28 3.63 45.84
C ALA A 278 25.08 4.31 44.47
N ILE A 279 23.97 5.04 44.27
CA ILE A 279 23.60 5.64 42.97
C ILE A 279 24.42 6.91 42.66
N GLY A 280 24.88 7.63 43.68
CA GLY A 280 25.59 8.91 43.52
C GLY A 280 26.98 8.82 42.86
N GLN A 281 27.58 7.63 42.70
CA GLN A 281 29.00 7.46 42.31
C GLN A 281 29.25 7.00 40.86
N GLY A 282 28.23 6.76 40.03
CA GLY A 282 28.38 6.60 38.57
C GLY A 282 28.98 5.27 38.04
N LEU A 283 29.09 4.22 38.85
CA LEU A 283 29.75 2.94 38.53
C LEU A 283 28.91 1.95 37.69
N PHE A 284 28.06 2.42 36.77
CA PHE A 284 27.10 1.56 36.05
C PHE A 284 27.60 1.10 34.66
N THR A 285 27.52 -0.20 34.34
CA THR A 285 27.93 -0.81 33.05
C THR A 285 26.75 -1.45 32.31
N VAL A 286 26.76 -1.45 30.96
CA VAL A 286 25.71 -2.08 30.12
C VAL A 286 26.28 -2.91 28.97
N HIS A 287 25.59 -3.98 28.56
CA HIS A 287 26.02 -4.87 27.47
C HIS A 287 25.40 -4.47 26.11
N ILE A 288 26.21 -4.38 25.04
CA ILE A 288 25.75 -3.89 23.71
C ILE A 288 26.17 -4.85 22.58
N ALA A 289 25.20 -5.47 21.89
CA ALA A 289 25.42 -6.55 20.91
C ALA A 289 25.86 -6.12 19.48
N GLY A 290 25.89 -4.83 19.16
CA GLY A 290 26.22 -4.34 17.81
C GLY A 290 27.59 -3.65 17.66
N ALA A 291 28.29 -3.43 18.78
CA ALA A 291 29.54 -2.69 18.88
C ALA A 291 30.73 -3.65 19.07
N GLY A 292 30.88 -4.65 18.19
CA GLY A 292 31.91 -5.71 18.35
C GLY A 292 31.65 -6.73 19.47
N GLY A 293 30.57 -6.57 20.25
CA GLY A 293 30.18 -7.44 21.36
C GLY A 293 30.97 -7.18 22.66
N GLY A 294 30.27 -6.83 23.75
CA GLY A 294 30.90 -6.65 25.07
C GLY A 294 30.15 -5.72 26.04
N TRP A 295 30.75 -5.53 27.23
CA TRP A 295 30.31 -4.59 28.28
C TRP A 295 30.95 -3.22 28.10
N TRP A 296 30.12 -2.18 28.09
CA TRP A 296 30.51 -0.82 27.79
C TRP A 296 30.23 0.13 28.95
N SER A 297 31.20 0.99 29.24
CA SER A 297 31.04 2.19 30.06
C SER A 297 31.04 3.42 29.15
N ARG A 298 30.55 4.55 29.68
CA ARG A 298 30.55 5.83 28.95
C ARG A 298 31.95 6.23 28.44
N GLU A 299 32.96 6.04 29.27
CA GLU A 299 34.36 6.38 28.97
C GLU A 299 34.92 5.53 27.81
N LYS A 300 34.67 4.21 27.81
CA LYS A 300 35.15 3.29 26.75
C LYS A 300 34.58 3.61 25.37
N LEU A 301 33.31 4.04 25.30
CA LEU A 301 32.66 4.42 24.03
C LEU A 301 33.25 5.72 23.45
N GLN A 302 33.62 6.68 24.30
CA GLN A 302 34.20 7.95 23.87
C GLN A 302 35.63 7.79 23.32
N ALA A 303 36.43 6.92 23.93
CA ALA A 303 37.77 6.60 23.44
C ALA A 303 37.75 5.98 22.02
N GLN A 304 36.77 5.12 21.73
CA GLN A 304 36.63 4.47 20.41
C GLN A 304 36.27 5.48 19.29
N ILE A 305 35.43 6.47 19.60
CA ILE A 305 35.06 7.53 18.64
C ILE A 305 36.29 8.37 18.28
N ALA A 306 37.10 8.75 19.27
CA ALA A 306 38.32 9.53 19.04
C ALA A 306 39.35 8.78 18.18
N ALA A 307 39.44 7.45 18.30
CA ALA A 307 40.31 6.63 17.45
C ALA A 307 39.88 6.62 15.98
N LEU A 308 38.57 6.56 15.70
CA LEU A 308 38.02 6.62 14.35
C LEU A 308 38.21 8.00 13.70
N ASP A 309 38.10 9.07 14.48
CA ASP A 309 38.37 10.44 14.02
C ASP A 309 39.80 10.62 13.51
N LYS A 310 40.76 10.02 14.22
CA LYS A 310 42.16 10.04 13.80
C LYS A 310 42.39 9.30 12.49
N GLN A 311 41.80 8.12 12.32
CA GLN A 311 41.96 7.30 11.10
C GLN A 311 41.41 8.00 9.84
N VAL A 312 40.25 8.66 9.95
CA VAL A 312 39.66 9.44 8.84
C VAL A 312 40.57 10.60 8.44
N ALA A 313 41.15 11.30 9.42
CA ALA A 313 42.08 12.39 9.17
C ALA A 313 43.36 11.92 8.46
N ASP A 314 43.95 10.80 8.91
CA ASP A 314 45.19 10.25 8.36
C ASP A 314 45.01 9.79 6.90
N ILE A 315 43.91 9.09 6.57
CA ILE A 315 43.59 8.66 5.20
C ILE A 315 43.37 9.86 4.28
N THR A 316 42.63 10.87 4.75
CA THR A 316 42.38 12.10 3.99
C THR A 316 43.67 12.85 3.66
N ALA A 317 44.62 12.89 4.61
CA ALA A 317 45.91 13.52 4.42
C ALA A 317 46.76 12.76 3.36
N ALA A 318 46.80 11.43 3.43
CA ALA A 318 47.53 10.58 2.49
C ALA A 318 46.97 10.68 1.05
N ILE A 319 45.65 10.79 0.89
CA ILE A 319 45.00 11.01 -0.42
C ILE A 319 45.41 12.38 -0.98
N ARG A 320 45.39 13.45 -0.17
CA ARG A 320 45.77 14.80 -0.63
C ARG A 320 47.24 14.89 -1.04
N ALA A 321 48.13 14.20 -0.33
CA ALA A 321 49.55 14.15 -0.66
C ALA A 321 49.84 13.34 -1.94
N GLY A 322 48.88 12.53 -2.40
CA GLY A 322 49.05 11.62 -3.53
C GLY A 322 49.82 10.35 -3.19
N ASP A 323 50.05 10.07 -1.90
CA ASP A 323 50.85 8.95 -1.38
C ASP A 323 50.00 7.76 -0.93
N TYR A 324 48.69 7.95 -0.77
CA TYR A 324 47.78 6.87 -0.48
C TYR A 324 47.85 5.85 -1.62
N LYS A 325 48.21 4.60 -1.32
CA LYS A 325 48.27 3.53 -2.32
C LYS A 325 46.88 2.94 -2.50
N ALA A 326 46.34 3.08 -3.70
CA ALA A 326 45.14 2.36 -4.10
C ALA A 326 45.52 1.29 -5.13
N GLN A 327 44.71 0.24 -5.22
CA GLN A 327 44.91 -0.81 -6.21
C GLN A 327 44.34 -0.36 -7.54
N VAL A 328 45.18 -0.18 -8.56
CA VAL A 328 44.79 0.35 -9.87
C VAL A 328 45.29 -0.56 -10.99
N LEU A 329 44.86 -0.34 -12.23
CA LEU A 329 45.36 -1.04 -13.42
C LEU A 329 46.90 -1.04 -13.48
N GLY A 330 47.50 -2.22 -13.37
CA GLY A 330 48.95 -2.41 -13.35
C GLY A 330 49.59 -2.57 -11.96
N GLY A 331 48.82 -2.44 -10.86
CA GLY A 331 49.27 -2.78 -9.51
C GLY A 331 48.84 -1.79 -8.43
N TRP A 332 49.36 -1.97 -7.21
CA TRP A 332 49.19 -0.98 -6.14
C TRP A 332 50.07 0.23 -6.43
N ALA A 333 49.44 1.36 -6.64
CA ALA A 333 50.17 2.58 -6.91
C ALA A 333 49.53 3.75 -6.19
N SER A 334 50.39 4.60 -5.67
CA SER A 334 50.04 5.95 -5.26
C SER A 334 49.92 6.85 -6.49
N LEU A 335 49.18 7.94 -6.38
CA LEU A 335 49.09 8.95 -7.44
C LEU A 335 50.50 9.46 -7.84
N ASN A 336 51.40 9.60 -6.87
CA ASN A 336 52.78 10.04 -7.09
C ASN A 336 53.62 8.98 -7.84
N GLU A 337 53.47 7.69 -7.51
CA GLU A 337 54.13 6.60 -8.26
C GLU A 337 53.65 6.53 -9.70
N LEU A 338 52.35 6.72 -9.95
CA LEU A 338 51.78 6.73 -11.30
C LEU A 338 52.26 7.94 -12.12
N LYS A 339 52.31 9.13 -11.51
CA LYS A 339 52.86 10.35 -12.15
C LYS A 339 54.34 10.20 -12.48
N LYS A 340 55.14 9.70 -11.55
CA LYS A 340 56.57 9.44 -11.77
C LYS A 340 56.80 8.38 -12.85
N TYR A 341 55.96 7.35 -12.89
CA TYR A 341 56.01 6.33 -13.94
C TYR A 341 55.73 6.94 -15.32
N ILE A 342 54.75 7.85 -15.44
CA ILE A 342 54.49 8.60 -16.68
C ILE A 342 55.71 9.46 -17.05
N GLU A 343 56.22 10.27 -16.13
CA GLU A 343 57.39 11.14 -16.37
C GLU A 343 58.63 10.37 -16.85
N ASP A 344 58.92 9.21 -16.25
CA ASP A 344 60.07 8.38 -16.63
C ASP A 344 59.88 7.73 -18.01
N ARG A 345 58.64 7.42 -18.39
CA ARG A 345 58.29 6.86 -19.70
C ARG A 345 58.31 7.93 -20.79
N GLU A 346 57.85 9.14 -20.49
CA GLU A 346 57.92 10.31 -21.37
C GLU A 346 59.37 10.74 -21.64
N LYS A 347 60.23 10.76 -20.61
CA LYS A 347 61.67 11.02 -20.79
C LYS A 347 62.34 10.01 -21.71
N ARG A 348 61.98 8.72 -21.59
CA ARG A 348 62.53 7.66 -22.44
C ARG A 348 62.00 7.70 -23.87
N LEU A 349 60.78 8.20 -24.06
CA LEU A 349 60.19 8.41 -25.39
C LEU A 349 60.92 9.50 -26.19
N ALA A 350 61.60 10.43 -25.53
CA ALA A 350 62.33 11.54 -26.14
C ALA A 350 63.72 11.18 -26.71
N ASP A 351 64.21 9.94 -26.51
CA ASP A 351 65.52 9.50 -27.05
C ASP A 351 65.47 9.37 -28.59
N PRO A 352 66.33 10.09 -29.33
CA PRO A 352 66.33 10.06 -30.80
C PRO A 352 66.74 8.70 -31.39
N ASN A 353 67.43 7.85 -30.62
CA ASN A 353 67.91 6.54 -31.09
C ASN A 353 66.91 5.39 -30.87
N LEU A 354 65.71 5.69 -30.35
CA LEU A 354 64.70 4.68 -30.04
C LEU A 354 64.04 4.11 -31.31
N ALA A 355 63.98 2.78 -31.42
CA ALA A 355 63.24 2.11 -32.50
C ALA A 355 61.73 2.36 -32.40
N GLN A 356 61.03 2.41 -33.54
CA GLN A 356 59.59 2.75 -33.57
C GLN A 356 58.71 1.82 -32.73
N LEU A 357 59.04 0.52 -32.67
CA LEU A 357 58.33 -0.46 -31.83
C LEU A 357 58.41 -0.11 -30.34
N GLN A 358 59.56 0.39 -29.88
CA GLN A 358 59.75 0.80 -28.49
C GLN A 358 58.99 2.09 -28.16
N ARG A 359 58.84 3.00 -29.13
CA ARG A 359 58.03 4.23 -28.96
C ARG A 359 56.55 3.91 -28.76
N ASN A 360 55.99 2.98 -29.55
CA ASN A 360 54.59 2.58 -29.44
C ASN A 360 54.30 1.90 -28.08
N GLN A 361 55.20 1.04 -27.60
CA GLN A 361 55.07 0.39 -26.28
C GLN A 361 55.11 1.37 -25.10
N LEU A 362 55.91 2.44 -25.21
CA LEU A 362 55.96 3.48 -24.18
C LEU A 362 54.68 4.32 -24.16
N ALA A 363 54.08 4.60 -25.32
CA ALA A 363 52.81 5.33 -25.41
C ALA A 363 51.64 4.54 -24.79
N GLU A 364 51.56 3.23 -25.04
CA GLU A 364 50.57 2.34 -24.41
C GLU A 364 50.73 2.27 -22.88
N GLN A 365 51.97 2.26 -22.38
CA GLN A 365 52.27 2.28 -20.94
C GLN A 365 51.85 3.61 -20.28
N ILE A 366 52.02 4.74 -20.97
CA ILE A 366 51.57 6.06 -20.50
C ILE A 366 50.04 6.12 -20.47
N GLU A 367 49.36 5.60 -21.49
CA GLU A 367 47.89 5.53 -21.52
C GLU A 367 47.32 4.63 -20.40
N ALA A 368 47.95 3.48 -20.15
CA ALA A 368 47.58 2.59 -19.05
C ALA A 368 47.77 3.27 -17.68
N ALA A 369 48.85 4.04 -17.49
CA ALA A 369 49.08 4.79 -16.27
C ALA A 369 48.07 5.94 -16.07
N HIS A 370 47.61 6.61 -17.15
CA HIS A 370 46.52 7.59 -17.06
C HIS A 370 45.17 6.96 -16.67
N LYS A 371 44.87 5.75 -17.14
CA LYS A 371 43.69 4.97 -16.71
C LYS A 371 43.79 4.60 -15.23
N ALA A 372 44.96 4.15 -14.79
CA ALA A 372 45.25 3.83 -13.40
C ALA A 372 45.08 5.04 -12.45
N ILE A 373 45.45 6.24 -12.89
CA ILE A 373 45.22 7.49 -12.13
C ILE A 373 43.72 7.78 -11.95
N THR A 374 42.90 7.44 -12.95
CA THR A 374 41.45 7.64 -12.89
C THR A 374 40.81 6.68 -11.87
N GLU A 375 41.20 5.39 -11.88
CA GLU A 375 40.74 4.40 -10.90
C GLU A 375 41.17 4.72 -9.46
N TRP A 376 42.40 5.22 -9.29
CA TRP A 376 42.92 5.64 -7.98
C TRP A 376 42.00 6.66 -7.30
N ARG A 377 41.49 7.63 -8.07
CA ARG A 377 40.61 8.69 -7.58
C ARG A 377 39.27 8.17 -7.11
N ASP A 378 38.72 7.18 -7.81
CA ASP A 378 37.40 6.64 -7.51
C ASP A 378 37.44 5.68 -6.30
N ILE A 379 38.52 4.89 -6.16
CA ILE A 379 38.73 3.95 -5.04
C ILE A 379 38.98 4.69 -3.72
N THR A 380 39.75 5.78 -3.75
CA THR A 380 40.05 6.59 -2.56
C THR A 380 38.83 7.34 -2.01
N ALA A 381 37.90 7.74 -2.87
CA ALA A 381 36.65 8.36 -2.47
C ALA A 381 35.70 7.36 -1.74
N PHE A 382 35.72 6.09 -2.12
CA PHE A 382 34.91 5.04 -1.51
C PHE A 382 35.37 4.64 -0.10
N ASP A 383 36.68 4.44 0.11
CA ASP A 383 37.23 4.05 1.42
C ASP A 383 36.93 5.09 2.52
N LEU A 384 37.00 6.37 2.17
CA LEU A 384 36.68 7.48 3.08
C LEU A 384 35.20 7.48 3.52
N ALA A 385 34.27 7.11 2.63
CA ALA A 385 32.85 7.08 2.93
C ALA A 385 32.49 5.97 3.94
N MET A 386 33.12 4.79 3.84
CA MET A 386 32.87 3.67 4.75
C MET A 386 33.30 3.96 6.20
N LYS A 387 34.43 4.67 6.38
CA LYS A 387 34.89 5.07 7.73
C LYS A 387 34.01 6.13 8.38
N GLY A 388 33.36 7.00 7.59
CA GLY A 388 32.35 7.93 8.08
C GLY A 388 31.08 7.25 8.63
N PHE A 389 30.67 6.12 8.04
CA PHE A 389 29.51 5.37 8.49
C PHE A 389 29.72 4.67 9.84
N GLU A 390 30.90 4.08 10.07
CA GLU A 390 31.24 3.40 11.32
C GLU A 390 31.20 4.33 12.55
N LYS A 391 31.70 5.57 12.42
CA LYS A 391 31.66 6.60 13.49
C LYS A 391 30.23 6.95 13.93
N SER A 392 29.32 7.07 12.97
CA SER A 392 27.94 7.52 13.22
C SER A 392 27.16 6.52 14.10
N ARG A 393 27.51 5.24 14.05
CA ARG A 393 26.88 4.17 14.86
C ARG A 393 27.28 4.24 16.35
N TYR A 394 28.52 4.59 16.67
CA TYR A 394 28.99 4.65 18.07
C TYR A 394 28.47 5.88 18.83
N LEU A 395 28.24 7.00 18.13
CA LEU A 395 27.66 8.22 18.71
C LEU A 395 26.24 7.99 19.25
N GLY A 396 25.44 7.15 18.60
CA GLY A 396 24.07 6.82 19.04
C GLY A 396 23.98 6.08 20.38
N PHE A 397 25.04 5.36 20.79
CA PHE A 397 25.00 4.53 22.01
C PHE A 397 25.34 5.29 23.31
N VAL A 398 26.06 6.43 23.23
CA VAL A 398 26.47 7.21 24.41
C VAL A 398 25.26 7.84 25.14
N ALA A 399 24.19 8.15 24.41
CA ALA A 399 22.98 8.77 24.96
C ALA A 399 22.10 7.82 25.81
N SER A 400 22.29 6.49 25.70
CA SER A 400 21.36 5.50 26.24
C SER A 400 21.70 4.98 27.65
N ILE A 401 22.95 5.15 28.12
CA ILE A 401 23.45 4.53 29.37
C ILE A 401 22.86 5.17 30.64
N ALA A 402 22.61 6.48 30.65
CA ALA A 402 22.18 7.20 31.85
C ALA A 402 20.71 6.95 32.27
N LYS A 403 19.89 6.34 31.40
CA LYS A 403 18.44 6.17 31.65
C LYS A 403 18.08 4.92 32.47
N LEU A 404 19.04 4.03 32.79
CA LEU A 404 18.74 2.67 33.24
C LEU A 404 18.88 2.37 34.76
N ALA A 405 19.29 3.31 35.63
CA ALA A 405 19.65 2.98 37.04
C ALA A 405 18.76 3.57 38.17
N LYS A 406 17.80 4.44 37.88
CA LYS A 406 16.95 5.15 38.87
C LYS A 406 15.82 4.34 39.62
N PRO A 407 15.31 3.19 39.15
CA PRO A 407 14.03 2.64 39.68
C PRO A 407 13.97 1.97 41.07
N GLU A 408 14.97 1.23 41.51
CA GLU A 408 14.84 0.31 42.68
C GLU A 408 14.75 1.05 44.04
N TYR A 409 15.36 2.23 44.14
CA TYR A 409 15.53 2.95 45.41
C TYR A 409 14.21 3.48 46.00
N GLU A 410 13.31 3.91 45.13
CA GLU A 410 12.06 4.56 45.53
C GLU A 410 11.03 3.57 46.14
N HIS A 411 11.14 2.25 45.89
CA HIS A 411 10.12 1.25 46.20
C HIS A 411 9.86 1.05 47.71
N ARG A 412 10.87 1.16 48.56
CA ARG A 412 10.78 0.71 49.97
C ARG A 412 10.21 1.73 50.94
N LYS A 413 10.32 3.03 50.65
CA LYS A 413 9.74 4.12 51.47
C LYS A 413 8.22 4.00 51.63
N LEU A 414 7.61 3.38 50.64
CA LEU A 414 6.19 3.46 50.38
C LEU A 414 5.36 2.49 51.24
N LYS A 415 5.83 1.27 51.50
CA LYS A 415 5.08 0.20 52.19
C LYS A 415 4.58 0.56 53.59
N ARG A 416 5.23 1.50 54.27
CA ARG A 416 4.94 1.87 55.66
C ARG A 416 3.71 2.78 55.80
N ALA A 417 3.66 3.84 55.01
CA ALA A 417 2.57 4.81 55.08
C ALA A 417 1.20 4.17 54.78
N GLU A 418 1.21 3.03 54.08
CA GLU A 418 0.06 2.30 53.58
C GLU A 418 -0.83 1.68 54.68
N GLN A 419 -0.23 1.13 55.74
CA GLN A 419 -1.00 0.34 56.70
C GLN A 419 -1.87 1.21 57.64
N VAL A 420 -1.39 2.40 58.06
CA VAL A 420 -2.11 3.37 58.93
C VAL A 420 -3.38 3.88 58.30
N TYR A 421 -3.31 4.09 56.99
CA TYR A 421 -4.41 4.61 56.18
C TYR A 421 -5.65 3.69 56.17
N HIS A 422 -5.49 2.38 56.36
CA HIS A 422 -6.59 1.43 56.16
C HIS A 422 -7.62 1.35 57.31
N LEU A 423 -7.35 1.88 58.51
CA LEU A 423 -8.25 1.71 59.67
C LEU A 423 -9.53 2.56 59.60
N SER A 424 -9.44 3.77 59.07
CA SER A 424 -10.56 4.71 58.89
C SER A 424 -11.52 4.32 57.76
N SER A 425 -11.29 3.18 57.10
CA SER A 425 -11.95 2.85 55.83
C SER A 425 -13.28 2.10 55.93
N PHE A 426 -13.71 1.65 57.12
CA PHE A 426 -14.90 0.79 57.27
C PHE A 426 -16.24 1.48 57.00
N GLU A 427 -16.43 2.73 57.44
CA GLU A 427 -17.64 3.51 57.12
C GLU A 427 -17.71 3.80 55.61
N GLY A 428 -16.54 4.05 55.02
CA GLY A 428 -16.37 4.08 53.58
C GLY A 428 -16.83 2.77 52.92
N GLU A 429 -16.44 1.61 53.45
CA GLU A 429 -16.79 0.30 52.90
C GLU A 429 -18.30 -0.01 52.93
N LEU A 430 -19.05 0.46 53.91
CA LEU A 430 -20.52 0.32 53.92
C LEU A 430 -21.15 1.19 52.84
N ALA A 431 -20.74 2.47 52.78
CA ALA A 431 -21.18 3.36 51.73
C ALA A 431 -20.82 2.79 50.35
N LEU A 432 -19.66 2.15 50.22
CA LEU A 432 -19.23 1.47 48.99
C LEU A 432 -20.08 0.24 48.64
N LYS A 433 -20.69 -0.46 49.59
CA LYS A 433 -21.58 -1.60 49.30
C LYS A 433 -23.01 -1.17 48.95
N LEU A 434 -23.52 -0.09 49.53
CA LEU A 434 -24.87 0.43 49.26
C LEU A 434 -24.95 1.25 47.97
N LYS A 435 -23.96 2.10 47.75
CA LYS A 435 -23.87 2.97 46.58
C LYS A 435 -24.08 2.23 45.26
N PRO A 436 -23.48 1.06 44.97
CA PRO A 436 -23.72 0.37 43.71
C PRO A 436 -25.15 -0.14 43.56
N LEU A 437 -25.82 -0.58 44.63
CA LEU A 437 -27.20 -1.07 44.57
C LEU A 437 -28.19 0.07 44.32
N GLU A 438 -28.03 1.18 45.03
CA GLU A 438 -28.86 2.38 44.84
C GLU A 438 -28.61 3.01 43.46
N SER A 439 -27.36 2.97 42.98
CA SER A 439 -27.01 3.40 41.62
C SER A 439 -27.60 2.46 40.57
N GLN A 440 -27.60 1.14 40.81
CA GLN A 440 -28.19 0.15 39.91
C GLN A 440 -29.72 0.33 39.80
N ARG A 441 -30.38 0.71 40.89
CA ARG A 441 -31.81 1.03 40.90
C ARG A 441 -32.12 2.29 40.08
N ALA A 442 -31.37 3.36 40.31
CA ALA A 442 -31.49 4.59 39.53
C ALA A 442 -31.23 4.31 38.03
N ALA A 443 -30.25 3.47 37.72
CA ALA A 443 -29.95 3.05 36.35
C ALA A 443 -31.12 2.27 35.71
N TYR A 444 -31.81 1.39 36.45
CA TYR A 444 -32.99 0.69 35.94
C TYR A 444 -34.16 1.64 35.67
N GLN A 445 -34.34 2.67 36.50
CA GLN A 445 -35.37 3.70 36.27
C GLN A 445 -35.06 4.57 35.06
N GLU A 446 -33.81 5.00 34.92
CA GLU A 446 -33.36 5.74 33.74
C GLU A 446 -33.53 4.89 32.48
N ALA A 447 -33.20 3.61 32.54
CA ALA A 447 -33.35 2.66 31.43
C ALA A 447 -34.80 2.48 30.95
N LEU A 448 -35.81 2.66 31.81
CA LEU A 448 -37.22 2.63 31.36
C LEU A 448 -37.56 3.78 30.41
N SER A 449 -36.90 4.93 30.52
CA SER A 449 -37.09 6.05 29.60
C SER A 449 -36.63 5.73 28.17
N TRP A 450 -35.76 4.73 27.99
CA TRP A 450 -35.28 4.28 26.68
C TRP A 450 -36.34 3.52 25.88
N PHE A 451 -37.41 3.06 26.53
CA PHE A 451 -38.57 2.45 25.89
C PHE A 451 -39.68 3.47 25.57
N GLY A 452 -39.41 4.79 25.70
CA GLY A 452 -40.36 5.86 25.35
C GLY A 452 -40.83 5.76 23.89
N ALA A 453 -42.13 6.04 23.68
CA ALA A 453 -42.75 5.96 22.36
C ALA A 453 -41.98 6.80 21.32
N PRO A 454 -41.84 6.31 20.06
CA PRO A 454 -41.18 7.04 18.98
C PRO A 454 -41.88 8.35 18.61
#